data_AF-A0A535R754-F1
#
_entry.id   AF-A0A535R754-F1
#
_cell.length_a   1.000
_cell.length_b   1.000
_cell.length_c   1.000
_cell.angle_alpha   90.00
_cell.angle_beta   90.00
_cell.angle_gamma   90.00
#
_symmetry.space_group_name_H-M   'P 1'
#
loop_
_entity.id
_entity.type
_entity.pdbx_description
1 polymer ?
#
loop_
_entity_poly.entity_id
_entity_poly.type
_entity_poly.pdbx_seq_one_letter_code
_entity_poly.pdbx_strand_id
1 'polypeptide(L)'
;MLVRVTVALLLGALVGIEREYRGHPAGVRTLAMVSVGSCIFTAAGLYLFPNHATDPTRIAAQVVTGVGFLGAGAIFRSEDGVKGLTTAATVWVVAALGMATGFGLYVVAAGGALLVLVALALIRPIEFRFLHHPVHPMRRHDDEPGPEEPVPRQ
;
A
#
# COMPACT_ATOMS: atom_id res chain seq x y z
N MET A 1 21.31 15.80 0.61
CA MET A 1 20.90 14.43 0.24
C MET A 1 20.62 13.55 1.47
N LEU A 2 21.59 13.37 2.38
CA LEU A 2 21.43 12.53 3.58
C LEU A 2 20.19 12.87 4.42
N VAL A 3 19.95 14.16 4.72
CA VAL A 3 18.76 14.60 5.47
C VAL A 3 17.45 14.14 4.82
N ARG A 4 17.32 14.24 3.48
CA ARG A 4 16.12 13.79 2.75
C ARG A 4 15.90 12.30 2.92
N VAL A 5 16.97 11.51 2.75
CA VAL A 5 16.90 10.05 2.89
C VAL A 5 16.57 9.64 4.32
N THR A 6 17.16 10.30 5.32
CA THR A 6 16.86 10.03 6.74
C THR A 6 15.40 10.35 7.06
N VAL A 7 14.87 11.48 6.59
CA VAL A 7 13.44 11.81 6.80
C VAL A 7 12.54 10.79 6.10
N ALA A 8 12.84 10.42 4.85
CA ALA A 8 12.06 9.41 4.13
C ALA A 8 12.08 8.05 4.85
N LEU A 9 13.25 7.64 5.35
CA LEU A 9 13.39 6.43 6.16
C LEU A 9 12.48 6.47 7.39
N LEU A 10 12.50 7.57 8.14
CA LEU A 10 11.69 7.72 9.34
C LEU A 10 10.19 7.72 9.05
N LEU A 11 9.75 8.43 8.01
CA LEU A 11 8.33 8.47 7.62
C LEU A 11 7.84 7.10 7.15
N GLY A 12 8.61 6.41 6.29
CA GLY A 12 8.28 5.05 5.85
C GLY A 12 8.29 4.04 6.99
N ALA A 13 9.25 4.14 7.91
CA ALA A 13 9.31 3.30 9.09
C ALA A 13 8.11 3.53 10.02
N LEU A 14 7.71 4.79 10.25
CA LEU A 14 6.59 5.12 11.12
C LEU A 14 5.27 4.51 10.63
N VAL A 15 4.97 4.62 9.33
CA VAL A 15 3.81 3.95 8.72
C VAL A 15 3.95 2.43 8.81
N GLY A 16 5.16 1.91 8.64
CA GLY A 16 5.45 0.49 8.75
C GLY A 16 5.29 -0.08 10.16
N ILE A 17 5.56 0.71 11.22
CA ILE A 17 5.37 0.28 12.61
C ILE A 17 3.88 0.01 12.86
N GLU A 18 3.02 0.94 12.45
CA GLU A 18 1.56 0.78 12.56
C GLU A 18 1.06 -0.46 11.80
N ARG A 19 1.66 -0.74 10.63
CA ARG A 19 1.32 -1.91 9.82
C ARG A 19 1.75 -3.22 10.46
N GLU A 20 3.00 -3.29 10.90
CA GLU A 20 3.60 -4.49 11.50
C GLU A 20 2.93 -4.81 12.83
N TYR A 21 2.66 -3.79 13.66
CA TYR A 21 1.90 -3.94 14.90
C TYR A 21 0.51 -4.55 14.68
N ARG A 22 -0.13 -4.25 13.54
CA ARG A 22 -1.43 -4.81 13.15
C ARG A 22 -1.33 -6.12 12.35
N GLY A 23 -0.16 -6.77 12.32
CA GLY A 23 0.05 -8.06 11.66
C GLY A 23 -0.07 -8.04 10.14
N HIS A 24 0.12 -6.89 9.49
CA HIS A 24 0.10 -6.81 8.03
C HIS A 24 1.44 -7.24 7.43
N PRO A 25 1.45 -7.88 6.24
CA PRO A 25 2.66 -8.46 5.65
C PRO A 25 3.70 -7.41 5.20
N ALA A 26 3.29 -6.21 4.80
CA ALA A 26 4.21 -5.10 4.54
C ALA A 26 4.50 -4.33 5.84
N GLY A 27 5.57 -4.73 6.53
CA GLY A 27 6.01 -4.13 7.79
C GLY A 27 7.02 -2.98 7.64
N VAL A 28 7.72 -2.68 8.73
CA VAL A 28 8.67 -1.56 8.86
C VAL A 28 9.72 -1.58 7.77
N ARG A 29 10.40 -2.72 7.59
CA ARG A 29 11.52 -2.85 6.64
C ARG A 29 11.10 -2.56 5.21
N THR A 30 9.96 -3.13 4.78
CA THR A 30 9.46 -2.98 3.41
C THR A 30 9.08 -1.55 3.12
N LEU A 31 8.28 -0.92 3.99
CA LEU A 31 7.79 0.43 3.76
C LEU A 31 8.89 1.50 3.91
N ALA A 32 9.84 1.29 4.82
CA ALA A 32 11.03 2.13 4.92
C ALA A 32 11.85 2.12 3.60
N MET A 33 12.09 0.93 3.02
CA MET A 33 12.86 0.78 1.77
C MET A 33 12.12 1.39 0.57
N VAL A 34 10.81 1.22 0.48
CA VAL A 34 9.98 1.85 -0.56
C VAL A 34 10.07 3.39 -0.49
N SER A 35 9.99 3.96 0.71
CA SER A 35 10.11 5.41 0.91
C SER A 35 11.51 5.92 0.54
N VAL A 36 12.56 5.23 1.03
CA VAL A 36 13.95 5.58 0.74
C VAL A 36 14.26 5.49 -0.75
N GLY A 37 13.90 4.41 -1.42
CA GLY A 37 14.14 4.24 -2.86
C GLY A 37 13.46 5.33 -3.68
N SER A 38 12.20 5.63 -3.36
CA SER A 38 11.45 6.71 -4.01
C SER A 38 12.10 8.08 -3.80
N CYS A 39 12.54 8.38 -2.57
CA CYS A 39 13.29 9.60 -2.25
C CYS A 39 14.60 9.71 -3.05
N ILE A 40 15.36 8.61 -3.15
CA ILE A 40 16.63 8.57 -3.87
C ILE A 40 16.41 8.83 -5.35
N PHE A 41 15.47 8.13 -5.99
CA PHE A 41 15.20 8.32 -7.42
C PHE A 41 14.72 9.74 -7.72
N THR A 42 13.80 10.27 -6.93
CA THR A 42 13.32 11.65 -7.10
C THR A 42 14.43 12.67 -6.94
N ALA A 43 15.24 12.55 -5.88
CA ALA A 43 16.33 13.49 -5.65
C ALA A 43 17.43 13.35 -6.71
N ALA A 44 17.75 12.13 -7.15
CA ALA A 44 18.70 11.89 -8.24
C ALA A 44 18.25 12.59 -9.53
N GLY A 45 16.95 12.56 -9.85
CA GLY A 45 16.42 13.28 -11.01
C GLY A 45 16.63 14.79 -10.95
N LEU A 46 16.54 15.40 -9.75
CA LEU A 46 16.83 16.81 -9.57
C LEU A 46 18.33 17.15 -9.74
N TYR A 47 19.22 16.29 -9.26
CA TYR A 47 20.67 16.52 -9.36
C TYR A 47 21.23 16.27 -10.76
N LEU A 48 20.66 15.31 -11.50
CA LEU A 48 21.17 14.93 -12.82
C LEU A 48 20.77 15.94 -13.91
N PHE A 49 19.67 16.69 -13.70
CA PHE A 49 19.13 17.64 -14.69
C PHE A 49 18.93 19.05 -14.10
N PRO A 50 20.00 19.71 -13.61
CA PRO A 50 19.88 20.98 -12.89
C PRO A 50 19.33 22.13 -13.76
N ASN A 51 19.51 22.07 -15.08
CA ASN A 51 19.09 23.12 -16.02
C ASN A 51 17.71 22.85 -16.66
N HIS A 52 16.93 21.88 -16.17
CA HIS A 52 15.59 21.54 -16.68
C HIS A 52 15.53 21.22 -18.18
N ALA A 53 16.68 20.97 -18.83
CA ALA A 53 16.75 20.51 -20.23
C ALA A 53 16.00 19.17 -20.42
N THR A 54 15.75 18.46 -19.32
CA THR A 54 14.92 17.26 -19.27
C THR A 54 14.02 17.36 -18.04
N ASP A 55 12.74 17.05 -18.21
CA ASP A 55 11.72 17.15 -17.18
C ASP A 55 11.97 16.17 -16.02
N PRO A 56 12.36 16.64 -14.82
CA PRO A 56 12.64 15.77 -13.66
C PRO A 56 11.41 14.97 -13.20
N THR A 57 10.20 15.42 -13.56
CA THR A 57 8.96 14.72 -13.24
C THR A 57 8.85 13.37 -13.95
N ARG A 58 9.62 13.14 -15.03
CA ARG A 58 9.68 11.82 -15.70
C ARG A 58 10.17 10.71 -14.77
N ILE A 59 11.21 10.97 -13.97
CA ILE A 59 11.71 9.97 -13.03
C ILE A 59 10.66 9.71 -11.94
N ALA A 60 9.99 10.75 -11.44
CA ALA A 60 8.90 10.58 -10.49
C ALA A 60 7.73 9.77 -11.08
N ALA A 61 7.36 10.01 -12.35
CA ALA A 61 6.35 9.22 -13.04
C ALA A 61 6.74 7.73 -13.15
N GLN A 62 8.02 7.44 -13.42
CA GLN A 62 8.50 6.05 -13.44
C GLN A 62 8.47 5.39 -12.05
N VAL A 63 8.73 6.15 -10.97
CA VAL A 63 8.56 5.65 -9.60
C VAL A 63 7.09 5.28 -9.33
N VAL A 64 6.14 6.13 -9.71
CA VAL A 64 4.69 5.84 -9.57
C VAL A 64 4.31 4.56 -10.29
N THR A 65 4.76 4.40 -11.54
CA THR A 65 4.49 3.19 -12.34
C THR A 65 5.10 1.94 -11.70
N GLY A 66 6.38 2.00 -11.30
CA GLY A 66 7.07 0.86 -10.69
C GLY A 66 6.45 0.44 -9.35
N VAL A 67 6.07 1.40 -8.52
CA VAL A 67 5.39 1.12 -7.24
C VAL A 67 3.96 0.61 -7.48
N GLY A 68 3.27 1.07 -8.53
CA GLY A 68 2.00 0.52 -8.95
C GLY A 68 2.06 -0.98 -9.25
N PHE A 69 3.15 -1.44 -9.89
CA PHE A 69 3.39 -2.87 -10.11
C PHE A 69 3.60 -3.65 -8.80
N LEU A 70 4.40 -3.12 -7.87
CA LEU A 70 4.57 -3.73 -6.54
C LEU A 70 3.25 -3.79 -5.76
N GLY A 71 2.45 -2.73 -5.84
CA GLY A 71 1.12 -2.67 -5.23
C GLY A 71 0.18 -3.72 -5.82
N ALA A 72 0.13 -3.84 -7.15
CA ALA A 72 -0.66 -4.89 -7.81
C ALA A 72 -0.22 -6.30 -7.39
N GLY A 73 1.09 -6.54 -7.27
CA GLY A 73 1.64 -7.81 -6.78
C GLY A 73 1.28 -8.16 -5.32
N ALA A 74 0.84 -7.18 -4.52
CA ALA A 74 0.39 -7.41 -3.15
C ALA A 74 -1.10 -7.80 -3.06
N ILE A 75 -1.87 -7.70 -4.16
CA ILE A 75 -3.30 -8.01 -4.20
C ILE A 75 -3.49 -9.42 -4.75
N PHE A 76 -4.20 -10.27 -4.02
CA PHE A 76 -4.48 -11.65 -4.43
C PHE A 76 -5.88 -12.11 -3.99
N ARG A 77 -6.42 -13.10 -4.70
CA ARG A 77 -7.72 -13.71 -4.37
C ARG A 77 -7.50 -14.94 -3.48
N SER A 78 -8.27 -15.01 -2.41
CA SER A 78 -8.37 -16.16 -1.50
C SER A 78 -9.81 -16.69 -1.49
N GLU A 79 -10.05 -17.82 -0.83
CA GLU A 79 -11.40 -18.38 -0.66
C GLU A 79 -12.36 -17.37 0.02
N ASP A 80 -11.85 -16.57 0.95
CA ASP A 80 -12.62 -15.54 1.66
C ASP A 80 -12.78 -14.22 0.87
N GLY A 81 -12.33 -14.16 -0.40
CA GLY A 81 -12.35 -12.96 -1.23
C GLY A 81 -10.97 -12.33 -1.49
N VAL A 82 -10.96 -11.05 -1.88
CA VAL A 82 -9.73 -10.33 -2.27
C VAL A 82 -8.98 -9.80 -1.05
N LYS A 83 -7.70 -10.15 -0.92
CA LYS A 83 -6.81 -9.72 0.16
C LYS A 83 -5.72 -8.79 -0.37
N GLY A 84 -5.12 -8.00 0.53
CA GLY A 84 -3.96 -7.15 0.21
C GLY A 84 -4.25 -5.74 -0.31
N LEU A 85 -5.53 -5.34 -0.47
CA LEU A 85 -5.94 -4.00 -0.91
C LEU A 85 -5.29 -2.87 -0.09
N THR A 86 -5.39 -2.94 1.24
CA THR A 86 -4.78 -1.92 2.13
C THR A 86 -3.26 -1.94 2.09
N THR A 87 -2.65 -3.12 1.91
CA THR A 87 -1.20 -3.27 1.77
C THR A 87 -0.72 -2.57 0.50
N ALA A 88 -1.39 -2.81 -0.64
CA ALA A 88 -1.09 -2.16 -1.91
C ALA A 88 -1.22 -0.63 -1.82
N ALA A 89 -2.32 -0.14 -1.22
CA ALA A 89 -2.53 1.29 -1.00
C ALA A 89 -1.45 1.90 -0.09
N THR A 90 -1.05 1.19 0.97
CA THR A 90 -0.01 1.67 1.89
C THR A 90 1.35 1.79 1.20
N VAL A 91 1.74 0.79 0.40
CA VAL A 91 2.98 0.83 -0.40
C VAL A 91 2.98 2.01 -1.36
N TRP A 92 1.87 2.24 -2.06
CA TRP A 92 1.71 3.35 -3.00
C TRP A 92 1.86 4.72 -2.33
N VAL A 93 1.16 4.92 -1.21
CA VAL A 93 1.23 6.16 -0.44
C VAL A 93 2.63 6.39 0.14
N VAL A 94 3.27 5.36 0.71
CA VAL A 94 4.60 5.50 1.31
C VAL A 94 5.66 5.88 0.26
N ALA A 95 5.53 5.39 -0.97
CA ALA A 95 6.35 5.87 -2.07
C ALA A 95 6.12 7.35 -2.37
N ALA A 96 4.86 7.80 -2.37
CA ALA A 96 4.53 9.22 -2.54
C ALA A 96 5.15 10.10 -1.43
N LEU A 97 5.16 9.65 -0.17
CA LEU A 97 5.84 10.33 0.94
C LEU A 97 7.36 10.41 0.70
N GLY A 98 7.95 9.32 0.21
CA GLY A 98 9.36 9.26 -0.18
C GLY A 98 9.69 10.24 -1.29
N MET A 99 8.88 10.30 -2.35
CA MET A 99 9.05 11.25 -3.45
C MET A 99 8.89 12.70 -2.99
N ALA A 100 7.87 13.01 -2.17
CA ALA A 100 7.68 14.35 -1.60
C ALA A 100 8.92 14.79 -0.81
N THR A 101 9.48 13.88 0.01
CA THR A 101 10.73 14.12 0.72
C THR A 101 11.92 14.28 -0.23
N GLY A 102 11.96 13.49 -1.30
CA GLY A 102 12.95 13.57 -2.39
C GLY A 102 12.94 14.91 -3.12
N PHE A 103 11.77 15.53 -3.30
CA PHE A 103 11.61 16.90 -3.81
C PHE A 103 11.96 17.99 -2.78
N GLY A 104 12.06 17.63 -1.49
CA GLY A 104 12.27 18.58 -0.40
C GLY A 104 10.97 19.17 0.18
N LEU A 105 9.81 18.60 -0.17
CA LEU A 105 8.49 19.01 0.32
C LEU A 105 8.20 18.39 1.69
N TYR A 106 8.99 18.77 2.72
CA TYR A 106 8.92 18.12 4.03
C TYR A 106 7.58 18.30 4.75
N VAL A 107 6.94 19.46 4.61
CA VAL A 107 5.61 19.71 5.22
C VAL A 107 4.56 18.81 4.60
N VAL A 108 4.59 18.63 3.27
CA VAL A 108 3.68 17.73 2.56
C VAL A 108 3.93 16.28 2.96
N ALA A 109 5.20 15.87 3.05
CA ALA A 109 5.55 14.52 3.46
C ALA A 109 5.13 14.22 4.91
N ALA A 110 5.39 15.13 5.85
CA ALA A 110 5.01 14.96 7.25
C ALA A 110 3.50 15.01 7.46
N GLY A 111 2.80 15.98 6.84
CA GLY A 111 1.34 16.08 6.90
C GLY A 111 0.66 14.88 6.24
N GLY A 112 1.17 14.43 5.09
CA GLY A 112 0.70 13.21 4.43
C GLY A 112 0.89 11.97 5.31
N ALA A 113 2.06 11.79 5.92
CA ALA A 113 2.32 10.67 6.82
C ALA A 113 1.36 10.68 8.02
N LEU A 114 1.11 11.85 8.62
CA LEU A 114 0.15 12.01 9.72
C LEU A 114 -1.26 11.60 9.29
N LEU A 115 -1.75 12.11 8.15
CA LEU A 115 -3.08 11.77 7.64
C LEU A 115 -3.22 10.27 7.37
N VAL A 116 -2.17 9.64 6.84
CA VAL A 116 -2.12 8.21 6.59
C VAL A 116 -2.22 7.45 7.90
N LEU A 117 -1.38 7.77 8.90
CA LEU A 117 -1.45 7.13 10.21
C LEU A 117 -2.83 7.29 10.86
N VAL A 118 -3.42 8.47 10.78
CA VAL A 118 -4.77 8.75 11.29
C VAL A 118 -5.82 7.88 10.58
N ALA A 119 -5.77 7.78 9.25
CA ALA A 119 -6.66 6.92 8.49
C ALA A 119 -6.49 5.44 8.90
N LEU A 120 -5.25 4.97 9.01
CA LEU A 120 -4.95 3.60 9.40
C LEU A 120 -5.35 3.28 10.84
N ALA A 121 -5.26 4.27 11.73
CA ALA A 121 -5.62 4.14 13.13
C ALA A 121 -7.13 4.15 13.35
N LEU A 122 -7.85 5.12 12.74
CA LEU A 122 -9.25 5.41 13.00
C LEU A 122 -10.24 4.59 12.18
N ILE A 123 -9.90 4.18 10.95
CA ILE A 123 -10.88 3.50 10.09
C ILE A 123 -11.31 2.15 10.68
N ARG A 124 -10.36 1.40 11.27
CA ARG A 124 -10.64 0.06 11.82
C ARG A 124 -11.64 0.04 12.99
N PRO A 125 -11.51 0.90 14.04
CA PRO A 125 -12.51 0.94 15.10
C PRO A 125 -13.87 1.46 14.62
N ILE A 126 -13.89 2.35 13.62
CA ILE A 126 -15.14 2.85 13.01
C ILE A 126 -15.85 1.72 12.26
N GLU A 127 -15.12 0.93 11.48
CA GLU A 127 -15.65 -0.24 10.77
C GLU A 127 -16.27 -1.25 11.74
N PHE A 128 -15.56 -1.56 12.83
CA PHE A 128 -16.06 -2.48 13.84
C PHE A 128 -17.31 -1.94 14.58
N ARG A 129 -17.40 -0.62 14.78
CA ARG A 129 -18.51 0.03 15.50
C ARG A 129 -19.76 0.21 14.64
N PHE A 130 -19.62 0.48 13.34
CA PHE A 130 -20.73 0.93 12.49
C PHE A 130 -21.04 0.04 11.29
N LEU A 131 -20.11 -0.80 10.82
CA LEU A 131 -20.23 -1.50 9.54
C LEU A 131 -20.31 -3.03 9.66
N HIS A 132 -20.78 -3.56 10.80
CA HIS A 132 -21.12 -4.98 10.91
C HIS A 132 -22.28 -5.34 9.94
N HIS A 133 -21.94 -5.63 8.68
CA HIS A 133 -22.77 -6.46 7.82
C HIS A 133 -22.50 -7.91 8.22
N PRO A 134 -23.52 -8.69 8.64
CA PRO A 134 -23.36 -10.12 8.78
C PRO A 134 -22.96 -10.69 7.43
N VAL A 135 -21.75 -11.24 7.32
CA VAL A 135 -21.31 -11.96 6.13
C VAL A 135 -22.23 -13.16 5.99
N HIS A 136 -23.13 -13.11 5.00
CA HIS A 136 -23.97 -14.25 4.66
C HIS A 136 -23.05 -15.39 4.27
N PRO A 137 -23.11 -16.56 4.92
CA PRO A 137 -22.27 -17.68 4.54
C PRO A 137 -22.54 -17.99 3.07
N MET A 138 -21.50 -17.91 2.23
CA MET A 138 -21.58 -18.39 0.85
C MET A 138 -21.87 -19.89 0.94
N ARG A 139 -23.10 -20.25 0.56
CA ARG A 139 -23.53 -21.63 0.40
C ARG A 139 -22.49 -22.35 -0.48
N ARG A 140 -21.84 -23.40 0.05
CA ARG A 140 -20.86 -24.12 -0.76
C ARG A 140 -21.60 -24.75 -1.92
N HIS A 141 -20.99 -24.75 -3.10
CA HIS A 141 -21.53 -25.48 -4.26
C HIS A 141 -21.66 -26.99 -3.95
N ASP A 142 -20.90 -27.48 -2.98
CA ASP A 142 -20.99 -28.84 -2.42
C ASP A 142 -22.31 -29.12 -1.65
N ASP A 143 -23.08 -28.07 -1.31
CA ASP A 143 -24.40 -28.19 -0.67
C ASP A 143 -25.53 -28.35 -1.69
N GLU A 144 -25.23 -28.36 -2.99
CA GLU A 144 -26.21 -28.77 -4.01
C GLU A 144 -26.35 -30.29 -3.99
N PRO A 145 -27.58 -30.83 -3.84
CA PRO A 145 -27.82 -32.26 -3.99
C PRO A 145 -27.28 -32.70 -5.35
N GLY A 146 -26.38 -33.69 -5.36
CA GLY A 146 -25.93 -34.32 -6.59
C GLY A 146 -27.12 -34.86 -7.39
N PRO A 147 -26.99 -35.03 -8.71
CA PRO A 147 -28.08 -35.52 -9.56
C PRO A 147 -28.62 -36.83 -8.97
N GLU A 148 -29.94 -36.89 -8.73
CA GLU A 148 -30.61 -38.08 -8.21
C GLU A 148 -30.29 -39.28 -9.12
N GLU A 149 -29.71 -40.33 -8.54
CA GLU A 149 -29.50 -41.58 -9.27
C GLU A 149 -30.85 -42.12 -9.75
N PRO A 150 -30.97 -42.55 -11.02
CA PRO A 150 -32.23 -43.08 -11.53
C PRO A 150 -32.64 -44.31 -10.72
N VAL A 151 -33.79 -44.22 -10.05
CA VAL A 151 -34.39 -45.33 -9.31
C VAL A 151 -34.57 -46.52 -10.27
N PRO A 152 -34.02 -47.71 -9.98
CA PRO A 152 -34.18 -48.87 -10.84
C PRO A 152 -35.66 -49.21 -10.97
N ARG A 153 -36.17 -49.23 -12.21
CA ARG A 153 -37.52 -49.74 -12.48
C ARG A 153 -37.50 -51.25 -12.25
N GLN A 154 -38.21 -51.68 -11.21
CA GLN A 154 -38.59 -53.07 -11.01
C GLN A 154 -39.60 -53.51 -12.07
#